data_AF-A0A6J0KJY3-F1
#
_entry.id   AF-A0A6J0KJY3-F1
#
_cell.length_a   1.000
_cell.length_b   1.000
_cell.length_c   1.000
_cell.angle_alpha   90.00
_cell.angle_beta   90.00
_cell.angle_gamma   90.00
#
_symmetry.space_group_name_H-M   'P 1'
#
loop_
_entity.id
_entity.type
_entity.pdbx_description
1 polymer ?
#
loop_
_entity_poly.entity_id
_entity_poly.type
_entity_poly.pdbx_seq_one_letter_code
_entity_poly.pdbx_strand_id
1 'polypeptide(L)'
;MSVQGKPASVGPWGGQSGHAWDDGTFTTVRQIVIAHGYSIDSIQFEYDKNGSSVWCEKRGGKGGIKFDKVILDYPHEYLTSVKGTYSAFDVWGNLCIRSVSFESNRKKYGPFGVESGTYFTMPKTDSKIVGFYGKAGWYLDALGVYLQPIPKETNPTSKIVLHPPQTVPQGDKKLEHSVIHGNAGAEITKHKLVTDTEKLQPKAGGGVKIHGPWGGIGGIMFDDGIYTGVRQINLSRSVGIVWMKVCYDFKGQAVWGSKHGGRGGFKHDKIVFDYPSEVLTHITGTYGPLVYMGPNVIKSLTFHTNKGKHGPCGEEQGPSFTHRIDEGKIVGFHGREGIFLDSIGVHIVPCKISPFKPSPHNNTGIGANKLVLAVNGHGEKFERGVVKEPTTNGSGPWGGNGGKPWDDGLFSGIKQIFVTRANDAISSLQVEYDKNGQSVWSVQHGGHSGVATHRIILEYPNETLICISGYYGPLNNSDKSNVVKSLSFYTSRGKYGPYGEETGTFFTSTKTQGKVLGLHGRSSSYLDAVGVHMQQQQLGDNKAQFNRTSCFKRY
;
A
#
# COMPACT_ATOMS: atom_id res chain seq x y z
N MET A 1 -56.22 -7.13 -5.52
CA MET A 1 -54.80 -7.43 -5.20
C MET A 1 -53.96 -6.79 -6.29
N SER A 2 -53.26 -5.70 -5.95
CA SER A 2 -52.39 -5.00 -6.90
C SER A 2 -51.18 -5.88 -7.21
N VAL A 3 -50.99 -6.18 -8.49
CA VAL A 3 -49.78 -6.82 -8.99
C VAL A 3 -48.63 -5.83 -8.75
N GLN A 4 -47.83 -6.06 -7.70
CA GLN A 4 -46.59 -5.31 -7.51
C GLN A 4 -45.67 -5.63 -8.70
N GLY A 5 -45.58 -4.69 -9.63
CA GLY A 5 -44.66 -4.78 -10.76
C GLY A 5 -43.23 -4.94 -10.25
N LYS A 6 -42.48 -5.85 -10.86
CA LYS A 6 -41.07 -6.09 -10.54
C LYS A 6 -40.29 -4.77 -10.67
N PRO A 7 -39.50 -4.35 -9.67
CA PRO A 7 -38.74 -3.11 -9.75
C PRO A 7 -37.79 -3.12 -10.93
N ALA A 8 -37.65 -1.96 -11.60
CA ALA A 8 -36.76 -1.83 -12.75
C ALA A 8 -35.31 -2.12 -12.31
N SER A 9 -34.58 -2.95 -13.06
CA SER A 9 -33.22 -3.35 -12.73
C SER A 9 -32.29 -3.26 -13.93
N VAL A 10 -31.01 -3.00 -13.69
CA VAL A 10 -29.98 -2.91 -14.73
C VAL A 10 -28.74 -3.70 -14.29
N GLY A 11 -28.19 -4.49 -15.22
CA GLY A 11 -27.07 -5.40 -14.97
C GLY A 11 -27.54 -6.85 -14.72
N PRO A 12 -26.71 -7.70 -14.06
CA PRO A 12 -25.43 -7.35 -13.46
C PRO A 12 -24.31 -7.31 -14.51
N TRP A 13 -23.37 -6.40 -14.34
CA TRP A 13 -22.12 -6.39 -15.12
C TRP A 13 -21.05 -7.16 -14.36
N GLY A 14 -20.20 -7.91 -15.05
CA GLY A 14 -19.12 -8.69 -14.42
C GLY A 14 -19.13 -10.17 -14.79
N GLY A 15 -18.59 -11.00 -13.90
CA GLY A 15 -18.44 -12.43 -14.08
C GLY A 15 -19.65 -13.27 -13.75
N GLN A 16 -19.65 -14.50 -14.28
CA GLN A 16 -20.66 -15.51 -13.98
C GLN A 16 -20.28 -16.39 -12.77
N SER A 17 -19.08 -16.22 -12.22
CA SER A 17 -18.57 -16.87 -11.01
C SER A 17 -19.23 -16.32 -9.73
N GLY A 18 -18.97 -16.98 -8.61
CA GLY A 18 -19.44 -16.57 -7.29
C GLY A 18 -20.89 -16.95 -6.99
N HIS A 19 -21.30 -16.71 -5.74
CA HIS A 19 -22.66 -16.94 -5.27
C HIS A 19 -23.53 -15.72 -5.57
N ALA A 20 -24.72 -15.96 -6.12
CA ALA A 20 -25.68 -14.90 -6.37
C ALA A 20 -26.21 -14.32 -5.05
N TRP A 21 -26.39 -13.01 -5.02
CA TRP A 21 -26.97 -12.29 -3.89
C TRP A 21 -27.88 -11.18 -4.40
N ASP A 22 -28.90 -10.86 -3.60
CA ASP A 22 -29.88 -9.83 -3.89
C ASP A 22 -30.32 -9.22 -2.56
N ASP A 23 -30.06 -7.92 -2.36
CA ASP A 23 -30.47 -7.23 -1.14
C ASP A 23 -31.96 -6.80 -1.19
N GLY A 24 -32.59 -6.84 -2.36
CA GLY A 24 -33.93 -6.33 -2.62
C GLY A 24 -33.97 -4.82 -2.87
N THR A 25 -35.15 -4.23 -2.72
CA THR A 25 -35.37 -2.78 -2.90
C THR A 25 -35.66 -2.09 -1.58
N PHE A 26 -35.14 -0.87 -1.48
CA PHE A 26 -35.23 -0.01 -0.29
C PHE A 26 -35.73 1.40 -0.66
N THR A 27 -35.87 2.29 0.31
CA THR A 27 -36.27 3.68 0.06
C THR A 27 -35.13 4.47 -0.59
N THR A 28 -33.89 4.27 -0.13
CA THR A 28 -32.66 4.78 -0.75
C THR A 28 -31.42 4.12 -0.12
N VAL A 29 -30.23 4.47 -0.62
CA VAL A 29 -28.93 4.08 -0.08
C VAL A 29 -28.43 5.21 0.81
N ARG A 30 -27.92 4.90 2.00
CA ARG A 30 -27.33 5.89 2.93
C ARG A 30 -25.80 5.87 2.86
N GLN A 31 -25.23 4.68 2.86
CA GLN A 31 -23.78 4.51 2.88
C GLN A 31 -23.34 3.31 2.05
N ILE A 32 -22.14 3.39 1.47
CA ILE A 32 -21.44 2.29 0.82
C ILE A 32 -20.07 2.13 1.48
N VAL A 33 -19.69 0.92 1.83
CA VAL A 33 -18.34 0.55 2.27
C VAL A 33 -17.72 -0.32 1.20
N ILE A 34 -16.54 0.07 0.72
CA ILE A 34 -15.87 -0.57 -0.41
C ILE A 34 -14.47 -0.95 0.04
N ALA A 35 -14.17 -2.25 0.01
CA ALA A 35 -12.81 -2.76 0.16
C ALA A 35 -12.25 -3.06 -1.23
N HIS A 36 -11.10 -2.49 -1.56
CA HIS A 36 -10.49 -2.65 -2.87
C HIS A 36 -8.97 -2.63 -2.84
N GLY A 37 -8.39 -3.13 -3.92
CA GLY A 37 -6.97 -3.03 -4.23
C GLY A 37 -6.80 -2.99 -5.73
N TYR A 38 -6.46 -4.14 -6.31
CA TYR A 38 -6.45 -4.32 -7.77
C TYR A 38 -7.84 -4.65 -8.33
N SER A 39 -8.70 -5.26 -7.52
CA SER A 39 -10.13 -5.49 -7.80
C SER A 39 -10.98 -4.90 -6.68
N ILE A 40 -12.30 -4.96 -6.83
CA ILE A 40 -13.22 -4.78 -5.72
C ILE A 40 -13.31 -6.09 -4.95
N ASP A 41 -12.69 -6.12 -3.77
CA ASP A 41 -12.65 -7.30 -2.90
C ASP A 41 -13.99 -7.53 -2.21
N SER A 42 -14.60 -6.46 -1.69
CA SER A 42 -15.94 -6.55 -1.13
C SER A 42 -16.67 -5.20 -1.12
N ILE A 43 -17.99 -5.29 -1.08
CA ILE A 43 -18.89 -4.14 -0.96
C ILE A 43 -19.96 -4.43 0.08
N GLN A 44 -20.36 -3.41 0.83
CA GLN A 44 -21.45 -3.48 1.79
C GLN A 44 -22.23 -2.18 1.76
N PHE A 45 -23.55 -2.28 1.90
CA PHE A 45 -24.46 -1.15 1.81
C PHE A 45 -25.23 -0.97 3.10
N GLU A 46 -25.45 0.29 3.45
CA GLU A 46 -26.46 0.71 4.39
C GLU A 46 -27.60 1.35 3.62
N TYR A 47 -28.80 0.83 3.83
CA TYR A 47 -30.01 1.31 3.18
C TYR A 47 -30.93 2.01 4.17
N ASP A 48 -31.76 2.90 3.63
CA ASP A 48 -32.95 3.40 4.30
C ASP A 48 -34.15 2.52 3.97
N LYS A 49 -34.81 1.96 4.98
CA LYS A 49 -36.07 1.23 4.85
C LYS A 49 -37.15 1.99 5.60
N ASN A 50 -37.89 2.84 4.89
CA ASN A 50 -38.96 3.68 5.44
C ASN A 50 -38.50 4.50 6.67
N GLY A 51 -37.33 5.16 6.58
CA GLY A 51 -36.75 5.94 7.67
C GLY A 51 -35.80 5.17 8.61
N SER A 52 -35.83 3.83 8.58
CA SER A 52 -34.95 2.99 9.40
C SER A 52 -33.66 2.63 8.67
N SER A 53 -32.51 2.74 9.35
CA SER A 53 -31.22 2.26 8.82
C SER A 53 -31.14 0.74 8.86
N VAL A 54 -30.77 0.12 7.74
CA VAL A 54 -30.57 -1.34 7.65
C VAL A 54 -29.27 -1.62 6.90
N TRP A 55 -28.37 -2.37 7.55
CA TRP A 55 -27.16 -2.88 6.92
C TRP A 55 -27.42 -4.20 6.22
N CYS A 56 -26.94 -4.35 4.99
CA CYS A 56 -26.87 -5.66 4.35
C CYS A 56 -25.61 -6.42 4.78
N GLU A 57 -25.57 -7.71 4.45
CA GLU A 57 -24.36 -8.51 4.59
C GLU A 57 -23.27 -8.01 3.62
N LYS A 58 -22.02 -8.08 4.05
CA LYS A 58 -20.89 -7.77 3.17
C LYS A 58 -20.80 -8.79 2.04
N ARG A 59 -20.76 -8.31 0.79
CA ARG A 59 -20.64 -9.11 -0.42
C ARG A 59 -19.19 -9.15 -0.88
N GLY A 60 -18.62 -10.33 -1.05
CA GLY A 60 -17.23 -10.53 -1.47
C GLY A 60 -16.31 -10.98 -0.33
N GLY A 61 -14.99 -10.95 -0.58
CA GLY A 61 -13.99 -11.51 0.30
C GLY A 61 -13.61 -10.63 1.49
N LYS A 62 -12.51 -11.04 2.15
CA LYS A 62 -11.90 -10.31 3.28
C LYS A 62 -10.63 -9.55 2.87
N GLY A 63 -10.34 -9.49 1.56
CA GLY A 63 -9.19 -8.77 1.00
C GLY A 63 -9.41 -7.26 0.94
N GLY A 64 -8.67 -6.60 0.06
CA GLY A 64 -8.64 -5.15 -0.10
C GLY A 64 -7.55 -4.51 0.75
N ILE A 65 -6.68 -3.74 0.10
CA ILE A 65 -5.61 -2.97 0.78
C ILE A 65 -6.06 -1.52 1.07
N LYS A 66 -7.18 -1.09 0.47
CA LYS A 66 -7.82 0.21 0.63
C LYS A 66 -9.27 0.00 1.04
N PHE A 67 -9.74 0.87 1.94
CA PHE A 67 -11.11 0.89 2.42
C PHE A 67 -11.65 2.29 2.30
N ASP A 68 -12.69 2.44 1.49
CA ASP A 68 -13.36 3.71 1.25
C ASP A 68 -14.82 3.63 1.70
N LYS A 69 -15.32 4.77 2.20
CA LYS A 69 -16.71 4.93 2.59
C LYS A 69 -17.34 6.05 1.78
N VAL A 70 -18.42 5.73 1.10
CA VAL A 70 -19.30 6.71 0.45
C VAL A 70 -20.44 6.97 1.40
N ILE A 71 -20.44 8.13 2.05
CA ILE A 71 -21.53 8.59 2.91
C ILE A 71 -22.34 9.62 2.10
N LEU A 72 -23.64 9.38 1.96
CA LEU A 72 -24.56 10.30 1.30
C LEU A 72 -25.22 11.20 2.35
N ASP A 73 -25.40 12.48 2.02
CA ASP A 73 -26.16 13.44 2.81
C ASP A 73 -27.67 13.15 2.76
N TYR A 74 -28.10 12.10 3.46
CA TYR A 74 -29.50 11.67 3.54
C TYR A 74 -30.38 12.75 4.23
N PRO A 75 -31.58 13.06 3.71
CA PRO A 75 -32.26 12.43 2.57
C PRO A 75 -32.03 13.14 1.22
N HIS A 76 -31.23 14.20 1.18
CA HIS A 76 -31.11 15.09 0.01
C HIS A 76 -30.13 14.59 -1.05
N GLU A 77 -29.20 13.72 -0.69
CA GLU A 77 -28.26 13.07 -1.60
C GLU A 77 -28.62 11.60 -1.82
N TYR A 78 -28.78 11.22 -3.09
CA TYR A 78 -29.13 9.86 -3.50
C TYR A 78 -28.36 9.47 -4.76
N LEU A 79 -28.07 8.17 -4.91
CA LEU A 79 -27.35 7.64 -6.05
C LEU A 79 -28.22 7.67 -7.30
N THR A 80 -27.62 8.08 -8.42
CA THR A 80 -28.28 8.20 -9.73
C THR A 80 -27.56 7.41 -10.82
N SER A 81 -26.31 6.99 -10.61
CA SER A 81 -25.59 6.15 -11.58
C SER A 81 -24.48 5.34 -10.93
N VAL A 82 -24.16 4.21 -11.57
CA VAL A 82 -22.98 3.39 -11.30
C VAL A 82 -22.26 3.10 -12.63
N LYS A 83 -20.94 3.14 -12.60
CA LYS A 83 -20.07 2.76 -13.71
C LYS A 83 -18.81 2.08 -13.19
N GLY A 84 -18.07 1.42 -14.05
CA GLY A 84 -16.84 0.76 -13.64
C GLY A 84 -16.23 -0.09 -14.74
N THR A 85 -15.31 -0.96 -14.34
CA THR A 85 -14.70 -1.94 -15.24
C THR A 85 -14.68 -3.33 -14.61
N TYR A 86 -14.71 -4.37 -15.44
CA TYR A 86 -14.50 -5.75 -15.00
C TYR A 86 -13.54 -6.48 -15.93
N SER A 87 -12.76 -7.40 -15.37
CA SER A 87 -11.79 -8.21 -16.13
C SER A 87 -11.51 -9.52 -15.42
N ALA A 88 -10.83 -10.42 -16.12
CA ALA A 88 -10.28 -11.61 -15.48
C ALA A 88 -9.34 -11.20 -14.34
N PHE A 89 -9.47 -11.87 -13.19
CA PHE A 89 -8.56 -11.67 -12.04
C PHE A 89 -7.60 -12.83 -11.83
N ASP A 90 -7.86 -13.97 -12.47
CA ASP A 90 -7.03 -15.17 -12.40
C ASP A 90 -6.74 -15.74 -13.78
N VAL A 91 -5.88 -16.76 -13.79
CA VAL A 91 -5.43 -17.48 -14.99
C VAL A 91 -6.52 -18.36 -15.62
N TRP A 92 -7.62 -18.62 -14.91
CA TRP A 92 -8.74 -19.40 -15.40
C TRP A 92 -9.79 -18.54 -16.12
N GLY A 93 -9.58 -17.21 -16.16
CA GLY A 93 -10.47 -16.29 -16.85
C GLY A 93 -11.71 -15.90 -16.03
N ASN A 94 -11.73 -16.16 -14.72
CA ASN A 94 -12.84 -15.74 -13.88
C ASN A 94 -12.85 -14.22 -13.81
N LEU A 95 -13.98 -13.62 -14.20
CA LEU A 95 -14.14 -12.18 -14.24
C LEU A 95 -14.60 -11.65 -12.88
N CYS A 96 -14.03 -10.53 -12.45
CA CYS A 96 -14.55 -9.78 -11.31
C CYS A 96 -14.55 -8.28 -11.61
N ILE A 97 -15.31 -7.54 -10.80
CA ILE A 97 -15.33 -6.08 -10.84
C ILE A 97 -13.95 -5.55 -10.43
N ARG A 98 -13.32 -4.80 -11.33
CA ARG A 98 -11.99 -4.21 -11.15
C ARG A 98 -12.07 -2.80 -10.59
N SER A 99 -13.07 -2.05 -11.02
CA SER A 99 -13.35 -0.72 -10.50
C SER A 99 -14.84 -0.41 -10.45
N VAL A 100 -15.21 0.47 -9.52
CA VAL A 100 -16.55 1.07 -9.45
C VAL A 100 -16.45 2.57 -9.16
N SER A 101 -17.31 3.34 -9.79
CA SER A 101 -17.60 4.73 -9.45
C SER A 101 -19.10 4.90 -9.28
N PHE A 102 -19.48 5.69 -8.28
CA PHE A 102 -20.88 6.03 -8.00
C PHE A 102 -21.10 7.52 -8.27
N GLU A 103 -22.24 7.87 -8.82
CA GLU A 103 -22.65 9.26 -9.04
C GLU A 103 -23.95 9.51 -8.29
N SER A 104 -23.97 10.53 -7.44
CA SER A 104 -25.17 11.05 -6.79
C SER A 104 -25.74 12.21 -7.58
N ASN A 105 -26.92 12.68 -7.18
CA ASN A 105 -27.47 13.95 -7.66
C ASN A 105 -26.60 15.19 -7.30
N ARG A 106 -25.52 15.03 -6.53
CA ARG A 106 -24.65 16.13 -6.08
C ARG A 106 -23.21 16.01 -6.57
N LYS A 107 -22.62 14.81 -6.52
CA LYS A 107 -21.19 14.61 -6.81
C LYS A 107 -20.88 13.18 -7.24
N LYS A 108 -19.63 12.97 -7.63
CA LYS A 108 -19.08 11.67 -8.04
C LYS A 108 -18.17 11.11 -6.95
N TYR A 109 -18.20 9.79 -6.79
CA TYR A 109 -17.39 9.03 -5.86
C TYR A 109 -16.60 7.97 -6.61
N GLY A 110 -15.31 7.84 -6.30
CA GLY A 110 -14.39 6.93 -6.97
C GLY A 110 -13.61 7.58 -8.12
N PRO A 111 -13.00 6.79 -9.02
CA PRO A 111 -13.08 5.33 -9.07
C PRO A 111 -12.40 4.66 -7.87
N PHE A 112 -13.05 3.62 -7.37
CA PHE A 112 -12.49 2.68 -6.40
C PHE A 112 -11.99 1.45 -7.18
N GLY A 113 -10.86 0.88 -6.79
CA GLY A 113 -10.17 -0.17 -7.53
C GLY A 113 -9.34 0.36 -8.71
N VAL A 114 -9.06 -0.50 -9.69
CA VAL A 114 -8.24 -0.17 -10.87
C VAL A 114 -9.08 -0.25 -12.13
N GLU A 115 -9.17 0.86 -12.86
CA GLU A 115 -9.87 0.92 -14.16
C GLU A 115 -9.09 0.11 -15.20
N SER A 116 -9.48 -1.16 -15.36
CA SER A 116 -8.88 -2.12 -16.28
C SER A 116 -9.94 -3.11 -16.75
N GLY A 117 -9.88 -3.49 -18.03
CA GLY A 117 -10.80 -4.42 -18.67
C GLY A 117 -12.00 -3.76 -19.35
N THR A 118 -13.12 -4.47 -19.38
CA THR A 118 -14.34 -4.04 -20.07
C THR A 118 -15.07 -3.01 -19.22
N TYR A 119 -15.31 -1.84 -19.81
CA TYR A 119 -16.06 -0.76 -19.17
C TYR A 119 -17.56 -1.03 -19.20
N PHE A 120 -18.23 -0.71 -18.10
CA PHE A 120 -19.68 -0.69 -18.01
C PHE A 120 -20.17 0.63 -17.41
N THR A 121 -21.37 1.03 -17.81
CA THR A 121 -22.05 2.18 -17.24
C THR A 121 -23.55 1.92 -17.23
N MET A 122 -24.21 2.35 -16.17
CA MET A 122 -25.66 2.40 -16.15
C MET A 122 -26.16 3.41 -17.21
N PRO A 123 -27.20 3.09 -17.99
CA PRO A 123 -27.85 4.07 -18.87
C PRO A 123 -28.36 5.26 -18.07
N LYS A 124 -28.30 6.46 -18.64
CA LYS A 124 -28.88 7.66 -18.02
C LYS A 124 -30.40 7.49 -17.91
N THR A 125 -30.93 7.63 -16.69
CA THR A 125 -32.36 7.53 -16.40
C THR A 125 -32.77 8.61 -15.40
N ASP A 126 -34.04 9.01 -15.40
CA ASP A 126 -34.63 9.91 -14.38
C ASP A 126 -34.99 9.13 -13.08
N SER A 127 -34.13 8.21 -12.68
CA SER A 127 -34.34 7.28 -11.57
C SER A 127 -33.19 7.35 -10.57
N LYS A 128 -33.49 7.04 -9.31
CA LYS A 128 -32.48 6.83 -8.27
C LYS A 128 -32.24 5.34 -8.05
N ILE A 129 -31.04 5.00 -7.60
CA ILE A 129 -30.68 3.63 -7.20
C ILE A 129 -31.22 3.37 -5.79
N VAL A 130 -31.92 2.25 -5.64
CA VAL A 130 -32.64 1.85 -4.42
C VAL A 130 -32.26 0.48 -3.87
N GLY A 131 -31.34 -0.20 -4.52
CA GLY A 131 -30.91 -1.54 -4.12
C GLY A 131 -29.85 -2.07 -5.05
N PHE A 132 -29.14 -3.09 -4.59
CA PHE A 132 -28.10 -3.77 -5.35
C PHE A 132 -28.32 -5.28 -5.33
N TYR A 133 -27.89 -5.92 -6.42
CA TYR A 133 -27.85 -7.37 -6.54
C TYR A 133 -26.60 -7.75 -7.34
N GLY A 134 -26.19 -9.00 -7.35
CA GLY A 134 -25.00 -9.40 -8.08
C GLY A 134 -24.52 -10.80 -7.76
N LYS A 135 -23.21 -10.99 -7.97
CA LYS A 135 -22.51 -12.23 -7.63
C LYS A 135 -21.23 -11.90 -6.87
N ALA A 136 -20.92 -12.71 -5.87
CA ALA A 136 -19.72 -12.51 -5.07
C ALA A 136 -19.16 -13.83 -4.54
N GLY A 137 -17.85 -13.89 -4.45
CA GLY A 137 -17.08 -14.96 -3.84
C GLY A 137 -15.89 -14.36 -3.10
N TRP A 138 -14.68 -14.64 -3.58
CA TRP A 138 -13.46 -14.05 -3.02
C TRP A 138 -13.33 -12.56 -3.38
N TYR A 139 -13.95 -12.15 -4.48
CA TYR A 139 -14.08 -10.76 -4.94
C TYR A 139 -15.55 -10.45 -5.20
N LEU A 140 -15.85 -9.20 -5.55
CA LEU A 140 -17.12 -8.84 -6.17
C LEU A 140 -17.08 -9.27 -7.63
N ASP A 141 -17.73 -10.39 -7.96
CA ASP A 141 -17.73 -10.96 -9.32
C ASP A 141 -18.58 -10.13 -10.29
N ALA A 142 -19.80 -9.76 -9.86
CA ALA A 142 -20.73 -8.97 -10.67
C ALA A 142 -21.61 -8.06 -9.83
N LEU A 143 -22.04 -6.94 -10.42
CA LEU A 143 -22.85 -5.91 -9.76
C LEU A 143 -23.99 -5.43 -10.67
N GLY A 144 -25.19 -5.38 -10.12
CA GLY A 144 -26.41 -4.85 -10.71
C GLY A 144 -27.15 -3.95 -9.72
N VAL A 145 -28.10 -3.17 -10.24
CA VAL A 145 -28.82 -2.15 -9.48
C VAL A 145 -30.32 -2.21 -9.70
N TYR A 146 -31.08 -1.87 -8.65
CA TYR A 146 -32.51 -1.59 -8.72
C TYR A 146 -32.77 -0.09 -8.78
N LEU A 147 -33.75 0.30 -9.59
CA LEU A 147 -34.09 1.68 -9.90
C LEU A 147 -35.52 2.01 -9.48
N GLN A 148 -35.69 3.23 -8.96
CA GLN A 148 -37.00 3.82 -8.71
C GLN A 148 -37.06 5.21 -9.36
N PRO A 149 -38.14 5.55 -10.09
CA PRO A 149 -38.32 6.89 -10.64
C PRO A 149 -38.26 7.96 -9.56
N ILE A 150 -37.58 9.06 -9.84
CA ILE A 150 -37.56 10.22 -8.96
C ILE A 150 -38.89 10.97 -9.17
N PRO A 151 -39.72 11.19 -8.12
CA PRO A 151 -40.90 12.01 -8.25
C PRO A 151 -40.50 13.40 -8.74
N LYS A 152 -40.93 13.78 -9.95
CA LYS A 152 -40.80 15.16 -10.41
C LYS A 152 -41.76 15.96 -9.54
N GLU A 153 -41.27 16.90 -8.74
CA GLU A 153 -42.14 17.90 -8.13
C GLU A 153 -42.82 18.65 -9.27
N THR A 154 -44.06 18.27 -9.56
CA THR A 154 -44.96 19.07 -10.36
C THR A 154 -45.26 20.30 -9.53
N ASN A 155 -44.53 21.38 -9.77
CA ASN A 155 -45.00 22.71 -9.38
C ASN A 155 -46.43 22.85 -9.90
N PRO A 156 -47.45 22.95 -9.05
CA PRO A 156 -48.74 23.42 -9.50
C PRO A 156 -48.52 24.90 -9.77
N THR A 157 -48.21 25.23 -11.02
CA THR A 157 -48.32 26.59 -11.55
C THR A 157 -49.78 26.96 -11.44
N SER A 158 -50.15 27.50 -10.28
CA SER A 158 -51.41 28.17 -10.05
C SER A 158 -51.38 29.37 -10.98
N LYS A 159 -52.06 29.23 -12.12
CA LYS A 159 -52.55 30.37 -12.88
C LYS A 159 -53.46 31.13 -11.93
N ILE A 160 -52.92 32.19 -11.32
CA ILE A 160 -53.72 33.24 -10.70
C ILE A 160 -54.49 33.89 -11.85
N VAL A 161 -55.71 33.40 -12.08
CA VAL A 161 -56.71 34.14 -12.83
C VAL A 161 -57.36 35.09 -11.83
N LEU A 162 -57.06 36.36 -11.97
CA LEU A 162 -57.74 37.44 -11.26
C LEU A 162 -59.22 37.46 -11.67
N HIS A 163 -60.12 37.26 -10.71
CA HIS A 163 -61.52 37.66 -10.81
C HIS A 163 -61.80 38.77 -9.78
N PRO A 164 -62.62 39.80 -10.11
CA PRO A 164 -62.89 40.93 -9.22
C PRO A 164 -63.91 40.58 -8.12
N PRO A 165 -64.04 41.41 -7.06
CA PRO A 165 -64.60 41.01 -5.78
C PRO A 165 -66.12 41.15 -5.72
N GLN A 166 -66.81 40.20 -5.08
CA GLN A 166 -68.16 40.40 -4.55
C GLN A 166 -68.35 39.74 -3.17
N THR A 167 -68.49 40.62 -2.17
CA THR A 167 -69.40 40.60 -1.00
C THR A 167 -69.57 39.35 -0.12
N VAL A 168 -69.21 39.52 1.16
CA VAL A 168 -69.53 38.69 2.34
C VAL A 168 -71.00 38.89 2.76
N PRO A 169 -71.66 37.94 3.48
CA PRO A 169 -71.59 37.82 4.96
C PRO A 169 -71.57 36.33 5.40
N GLN A 170 -71.40 35.86 6.64
CA GLN A 170 -71.00 36.31 7.97
C GLN A 170 -71.11 35.04 8.85
N GLY A 171 -70.30 34.95 9.92
CA GLY A 171 -70.49 34.01 11.04
C GLY A 171 -69.39 32.94 11.12
N ASP A 172 -68.76 32.67 12.25
CA ASP A 172 -68.91 33.22 13.59
C ASP A 172 -67.68 32.72 14.39
N LYS A 173 -67.00 33.63 15.12
CA LYS A 173 -66.23 33.40 16.38
C LYS A 173 -65.00 32.43 16.29
N LYS A 174 -63.86 32.65 16.95
CA LYS A 174 -63.47 33.52 18.07
C LYS A 174 -61.93 33.50 18.14
N LEU A 175 -61.33 34.68 18.31
CA LEU A 175 -60.15 35.07 19.12
C LEU A 175 -58.99 34.07 19.35
N GLU A 176 -57.72 34.44 19.42
CA GLU A 176 -56.95 35.69 19.27
C GLU A 176 -55.45 35.35 19.49
N HIS A 177 -54.55 36.09 18.81
CA HIS A 177 -53.29 36.69 19.33
C HIS A 177 -52.08 35.78 19.64
N SER A 178 -50.82 36.19 19.49
CA SER A 178 -50.10 37.32 18.86
C SER A 178 -48.60 37.06 19.21
N VAL A 179 -47.61 37.12 18.29
CA VAL A 179 -46.70 38.30 18.06
C VAL A 179 -45.52 38.30 19.08
N ILE A 180 -44.20 38.40 18.78
CA ILE A 180 -43.43 39.28 17.87
C ILE A 180 -41.94 38.84 17.77
N HIS A 181 -41.40 38.94 16.53
CA HIS A 181 -40.12 39.50 16.01
C HIS A 181 -38.70 39.02 16.38
N GLY A 182 -37.87 39.05 15.31
CA GLY A 182 -36.55 39.69 15.28
C GLY A 182 -35.56 38.95 14.37
N ASN A 183 -35.65 39.06 13.04
CA ASN A 183 -34.93 39.98 12.13
C ASN A 183 -33.38 39.94 12.15
N ALA A 184 -32.81 39.79 10.94
CA ALA A 184 -31.48 40.16 10.42
C ALA A 184 -30.23 39.90 11.30
N GLY A 185 -29.18 39.22 10.82
CA GLY A 185 -28.48 39.48 9.57
C GLY A 185 -27.31 40.44 9.83
N ALA A 186 -26.15 39.91 10.24
CA ALA A 186 -24.86 40.61 10.17
C ALA A 186 -23.70 39.62 10.04
N GLU A 187 -23.12 39.70 8.86
CA GLU A 187 -21.87 39.18 8.31
C GLU A 187 -20.62 39.52 9.17
N ILE A 188 -19.78 38.52 9.49
CA ILE A 188 -18.33 38.74 9.70
C ILE A 188 -17.55 37.59 9.06
N THR A 189 -16.85 37.98 8.01
CA THR A 189 -15.87 37.25 7.20
C THR A 189 -14.73 36.67 8.04
N LYS A 190 -14.35 35.40 7.81
CA LYS A 190 -13.00 34.90 8.12
C LYS A 190 -12.36 34.30 6.89
N HIS A 191 -11.13 34.75 6.69
CA HIS A 191 -10.38 34.75 5.46
C HIS A 191 -10.00 33.37 4.94
N LYS A 192 -10.21 33.24 3.62
CA LYS A 192 -9.73 32.25 2.67
C LYS A 192 -8.20 32.38 2.54
N LEU A 193 -7.43 31.40 3.02
CA LEU A 193 -6.05 31.22 2.57
C LEU A 193 -6.08 30.30 1.34
N VAL A 194 -6.11 30.93 0.17
CA VAL A 194 -5.91 30.27 -1.12
C VAL A 194 -4.42 30.00 -1.25
N THR A 195 -4.03 28.73 -1.33
CA THR A 195 -2.81 28.36 -2.04
C THR A 195 -3.23 27.63 -3.30
N ASP A 196 -3.33 28.41 -4.37
CA ASP A 196 -3.22 27.92 -5.73
C ASP A 196 -1.85 27.26 -5.88
N THR A 197 -1.85 26.01 -6.34
CA THR A 197 -0.71 25.48 -7.09
C THR A 197 -1.26 24.53 -8.16
N GLU A 198 -1.95 25.11 -9.13
CA GLU A 198 -1.93 24.57 -10.48
C GLU A 198 -0.56 24.86 -11.11
N LYS A 199 0.02 23.85 -11.75
CA LYS A 199 1.07 23.93 -12.78
C LYS A 199 2.28 24.82 -12.50
N LEU A 200 3.33 24.19 -11.98
CA LEU A 200 4.69 24.46 -12.45
C LEU A 200 5.38 23.13 -12.77
N GLN A 201 5.27 22.72 -14.04
CA GLN A 201 6.32 21.94 -14.67
C GLN A 201 7.59 22.81 -14.71
N PRO A 202 8.76 22.34 -14.27
CA PRO A 202 10.01 22.93 -14.69
C PRO A 202 10.31 22.44 -16.10
N LYS A 203 10.02 23.27 -17.10
CA LYS A 203 10.68 23.17 -18.41
C LYS A 203 12.05 23.85 -18.30
N ALA A 204 13.11 23.04 -18.21
CA ALA A 204 14.43 23.36 -18.76
C ALA A 204 15.28 22.07 -18.91
N GLY A 205 15.32 21.53 -20.13
CA GLY A 205 16.51 20.87 -20.72
C GLY A 205 16.89 19.46 -20.26
N GLY A 206 16.29 18.43 -20.87
CA GLY A 206 16.83 17.06 -20.91
C GLY A 206 15.76 15.99 -21.07
N GLY A 207 15.33 15.71 -22.31
CA GLY A 207 14.22 14.80 -22.59
C GLY A 207 14.51 13.34 -22.24
N VAL A 208 13.99 12.88 -21.09
CA VAL A 208 13.99 11.46 -20.73
C VAL A 208 13.01 10.72 -21.64
N LYS A 209 13.49 9.70 -22.35
CA LYS A 209 12.69 8.82 -23.20
C LYS A 209 12.30 7.57 -22.43
N ILE A 210 11.05 7.13 -22.60
CA ILE A 210 10.52 5.93 -21.94
C ILE A 210 10.26 4.90 -23.03
N HIS A 211 10.81 3.69 -22.87
CA HIS A 211 10.60 2.57 -23.78
C HIS A 211 10.04 1.35 -23.05
N GLY A 212 9.25 0.54 -23.75
CA GLY A 212 8.50 -0.59 -23.18
C GLY A 212 7.18 -0.14 -22.50
N PRO A 213 6.63 -0.95 -21.58
CA PRO A 213 7.17 -2.22 -21.12
C PRO A 213 6.92 -3.34 -22.14
N TRP A 214 7.94 -4.16 -22.39
CA TRP A 214 7.82 -5.38 -23.20
C TRP A 214 7.58 -6.57 -22.28
N GLY A 215 6.73 -7.51 -22.70
CA GLY A 215 6.38 -8.67 -21.88
C GLY A 215 4.88 -8.91 -21.81
N GLY A 216 4.43 -9.55 -20.74
CA GLY A 216 3.03 -9.81 -20.47
C GLY A 216 2.29 -8.66 -19.79
N ILE A 217 0.97 -8.73 -19.87
CA ILE A 217 0.02 -7.80 -19.24
C ILE A 217 -0.31 -8.19 -17.78
N GLY A 218 0.25 -9.29 -17.29
CA GLY A 218 0.10 -9.76 -15.91
C GLY A 218 0.84 -8.88 -14.91
N GLY A 219 0.74 -9.21 -13.62
CA GLY A 219 1.43 -8.48 -12.56
C GLY A 219 0.91 -7.06 -12.30
N ILE A 220 1.53 -6.40 -11.33
CA ILE A 220 1.25 -5.04 -10.87
C ILE A 220 2.30 -4.09 -11.45
N MET A 221 1.92 -2.86 -11.79
CA MET A 221 2.88 -1.89 -12.34
C MET A 221 3.90 -1.48 -11.28
N PHE A 222 5.17 -1.40 -11.67
CA PHE A 222 6.21 -0.76 -10.89
C PHE A 222 6.93 0.28 -11.75
N ASP A 223 7.44 1.32 -11.10
CA ASP A 223 8.35 2.29 -11.69
C ASP A 223 9.34 2.71 -10.61
N ASP A 224 10.64 2.43 -10.83
CA ASP A 224 11.68 2.82 -9.90
C ASP A 224 11.98 4.33 -9.94
N GLY A 225 11.52 5.02 -10.99
CA GLY A 225 11.82 6.42 -11.26
C GLY A 225 13.14 6.62 -12.01
N ILE A 226 13.65 7.85 -11.96
CA ILE A 226 14.78 8.31 -12.77
C ILE A 226 15.99 8.58 -11.86
N TYR A 227 17.13 7.97 -12.20
CA TYR A 227 18.39 8.09 -11.46
C TYR A 227 19.53 8.67 -12.33
N THR A 228 20.74 8.77 -11.79
CA THR A 228 21.91 9.24 -12.57
C THR A 228 22.58 8.11 -13.37
N GLY A 229 22.37 6.86 -12.99
CA GLY A 229 22.81 5.68 -13.74
C GLY A 229 22.55 4.37 -13.00
N VAL A 230 23.00 3.26 -13.56
CA VAL A 230 22.87 1.92 -12.98
C VAL A 230 24.24 1.40 -12.60
N ARG A 231 24.41 0.94 -11.35
CA ARG A 231 25.68 0.41 -10.81
C ARG A 231 25.71 -1.11 -10.77
N GLN A 232 24.58 -1.73 -10.44
CA GLN A 232 24.50 -3.19 -10.31
C GLN A 232 23.08 -3.67 -10.55
N ILE A 233 22.94 -4.85 -11.16
CA ILE A 233 21.67 -5.55 -11.35
C ILE A 233 21.81 -6.95 -10.77
N ASN A 234 20.90 -7.29 -9.85
CA ASN A 234 20.73 -8.65 -9.34
C ASN A 234 19.48 -9.26 -9.95
N LEU A 235 19.60 -10.47 -10.47
CA LEU A 235 18.51 -11.23 -11.09
C LEU A 235 18.40 -12.59 -10.42
N SER A 236 17.18 -13.10 -10.34
CA SER A 236 16.90 -14.51 -10.08
C SER A 236 16.06 -15.08 -11.20
N ARG A 237 16.38 -16.32 -11.59
CA ARG A 237 15.72 -17.01 -12.69
C ARG A 237 15.47 -18.49 -12.41
N SER A 238 14.49 -19.01 -13.13
CA SER A 238 14.16 -20.44 -13.23
C SER A 238 13.84 -20.78 -14.69
N VAL A 239 12.55 -20.92 -15.03
CA VAL A 239 12.01 -21.05 -16.40
C VAL A 239 11.74 -19.69 -17.05
N GLY A 240 11.89 -18.61 -16.30
CA GLY A 240 11.85 -17.21 -16.72
C GLY A 240 12.54 -16.35 -15.65
N ILE A 241 12.54 -15.03 -15.84
CA ILE A 241 13.05 -14.08 -14.84
C ILE A 241 12.04 -14.02 -13.70
N VAL A 242 12.46 -14.43 -12.50
CA VAL A 242 11.60 -14.50 -11.32
C VAL A 242 11.57 -13.15 -10.63
N TRP A 243 12.74 -12.56 -10.40
CA TRP A 243 12.82 -11.20 -9.87
C TRP A 243 14.09 -10.47 -10.32
N MET A 244 14.02 -9.14 -10.28
CA MET A 244 15.14 -8.23 -10.53
C MET A 244 15.24 -7.20 -9.39
N LYS A 245 16.46 -6.85 -8.98
CA LYS A 245 16.71 -5.74 -8.06
C LYS A 245 17.90 -4.93 -8.59
N VAL A 246 17.71 -3.63 -8.69
CA VAL A 246 18.70 -2.73 -9.30
C VAL A 246 19.30 -1.81 -8.22
N CYS A 247 20.61 -1.66 -8.25
CA CYS A 247 21.33 -0.63 -7.50
C CYS A 247 21.64 0.52 -8.46
N TYR A 248 21.06 1.67 -8.18
CA TYR A 248 21.23 2.89 -8.96
C TYR A 248 22.32 3.77 -8.38
N ASP A 249 22.91 4.60 -9.24
CA ASP A 249 23.60 5.80 -8.81
C ASP A 249 22.58 6.93 -8.69
N PHE A 250 22.56 7.63 -7.56
CA PHE A 250 21.84 8.89 -7.40
C PHE A 250 22.81 9.96 -6.92
N LYS A 251 23.23 10.82 -7.85
CA LYS A 251 24.18 11.92 -7.58
C LYS A 251 25.48 11.43 -6.90
N GLY A 252 26.02 10.29 -7.34
CA GLY A 252 27.25 9.70 -6.81
C GLY A 252 27.08 8.73 -5.64
N GLN A 253 25.86 8.60 -5.08
CA GLN A 253 25.56 7.63 -4.02
C GLN A 253 24.88 6.38 -4.56
N ALA A 254 25.24 5.21 -4.04
CA ALA A 254 24.60 3.95 -4.39
C ALA A 254 23.27 3.77 -3.63
N VAL A 255 22.17 3.62 -4.36
CA VAL A 255 20.81 3.46 -3.80
C VAL A 255 20.18 2.20 -4.37
N TRP A 256 19.71 1.32 -3.49
CA TRP A 256 18.99 0.12 -3.91
C TRP A 256 17.52 0.46 -4.20
N GLY A 257 17.07 0.10 -5.40
CA GLY A 257 15.65 0.09 -5.76
C GLY A 257 14.90 -1.08 -5.12
N SER A 258 13.59 -1.09 -5.33
CA SER A 258 12.71 -2.20 -4.93
C SER A 258 13.08 -3.49 -5.66
N LYS A 259 12.76 -4.63 -5.04
CA LYS A 259 12.92 -5.93 -5.68
C LYS A 259 11.64 -6.24 -6.43
N HIS A 260 11.72 -6.35 -7.76
CA HIS A 260 10.58 -6.55 -8.63
C HIS A 260 10.43 -8.01 -9.01
N GLY A 261 9.30 -8.64 -8.67
CA GLY A 261 8.96 -10.03 -8.98
C GLY A 261 8.93 -10.97 -7.77
N GLY A 262 8.87 -12.28 -8.03
CA GLY A 262 8.57 -13.30 -7.02
C GLY A 262 9.68 -13.57 -5.99
N ARG A 263 9.40 -14.46 -5.04
CA ARG A 263 10.36 -14.88 -4.00
C ARG A 263 11.20 -16.11 -4.38
N GLY A 264 10.97 -16.70 -5.54
CA GLY A 264 11.62 -17.94 -5.99
C GLY A 264 12.86 -17.74 -6.87
N GLY A 265 13.09 -18.75 -7.70
CA GLY A 265 14.24 -18.87 -8.58
C GLY A 265 15.42 -19.53 -7.88
N PHE A 266 16.16 -20.33 -8.65
CA PHE A 266 17.25 -21.17 -8.12
C PHE A 266 18.62 -20.78 -8.69
N LYS A 267 18.65 -19.95 -9.74
CA LYS A 267 19.88 -19.34 -10.26
C LYS A 267 19.84 -17.84 -10.03
N HIS A 268 20.94 -17.29 -9.54
CA HIS A 268 21.10 -15.88 -9.23
C HIS A 268 22.26 -15.32 -10.05
N ASP A 269 22.00 -14.27 -10.83
CA ASP A 269 23.02 -13.57 -11.58
C ASP A 269 23.23 -12.18 -10.95
N LYS A 270 24.50 -11.83 -10.72
CA LYS A 270 24.90 -10.52 -10.21
C LYS A 270 25.76 -9.85 -11.27
N ILE A 271 25.26 -8.76 -11.84
CA ILE A 271 25.94 -7.96 -12.84
C ILE A 271 26.35 -6.66 -12.16
N VAL A 272 27.65 -6.43 -12.01
CA VAL A 272 28.20 -5.19 -11.47
C VAL A 272 28.84 -4.43 -12.61
N PHE A 273 28.45 -3.18 -12.81
CA PHE A 273 29.04 -2.30 -13.81
C PHE A 273 30.19 -1.51 -13.19
N ASP A 274 31.24 -1.30 -13.97
CA ASP A 274 32.37 -0.44 -13.61
C ASP A 274 32.01 1.05 -13.70
N TYR A 275 31.03 1.48 -12.91
CA TYR A 275 30.47 2.83 -12.92
C TYR A 275 31.48 3.86 -12.37
N PRO A 276 31.66 5.04 -13.02
CA PRO A 276 30.86 5.60 -14.11
C PRO A 276 31.37 5.27 -15.52
N SER A 277 32.43 4.48 -15.66
CA SER A 277 33.09 4.22 -16.95
C SER A 277 32.36 3.19 -17.82
N GLU A 278 31.62 2.27 -17.19
CA GLU A 278 30.69 1.35 -17.83
C GLU A 278 29.24 1.81 -17.58
N VAL A 279 28.52 2.14 -18.64
CA VAL A 279 27.13 2.60 -18.58
C VAL A 279 26.22 1.68 -19.37
N LEU A 280 25.05 1.41 -18.82
CA LEU A 280 24.01 0.62 -19.48
C LEU A 280 23.37 1.45 -20.59
N THR A 281 23.40 0.95 -21.83
CA THR A 281 22.95 1.67 -23.04
C THR A 281 21.60 1.15 -23.53
N HIS A 282 21.45 -0.16 -23.63
CA HIS A 282 20.19 -0.78 -24.00
C HIS A 282 20.00 -2.16 -23.37
N ILE A 283 18.77 -2.64 -23.42
CA ILE A 283 18.42 -4.00 -23.01
C ILE A 283 17.81 -4.74 -24.19
N THR A 284 18.12 -6.02 -24.29
CA THR A 284 17.44 -6.95 -25.18
C THR A 284 16.94 -8.14 -24.36
N GLY A 285 15.95 -8.86 -24.87
CA GLY A 285 15.47 -10.04 -24.18
C GLY A 285 14.38 -10.73 -24.97
N THR A 286 13.85 -11.81 -24.41
CA THR A 286 12.67 -12.49 -24.93
C THR A 286 11.59 -12.56 -23.87
N TYR A 287 10.34 -12.60 -24.31
CA TYR A 287 9.19 -12.87 -23.45
C TYR A 287 8.31 -13.94 -24.08
N GLY A 288 7.54 -14.63 -23.25
CA GLY A 288 6.69 -15.70 -23.74
C GLY A 288 6.00 -16.46 -22.61
N PRO A 289 5.14 -17.41 -22.95
CA PRO A 289 4.35 -18.13 -21.98
C PRO A 289 5.24 -19.09 -21.17
N LEU A 290 4.97 -19.21 -19.87
CA LEU A 290 5.69 -20.14 -18.99
C LEU A 290 5.41 -21.62 -19.29
N VAL A 291 4.20 -21.91 -19.77
CA VAL A 291 3.68 -23.24 -20.13
C VAL A 291 2.76 -23.10 -21.35
N TYR A 292 2.38 -24.21 -22.01
CA TYR A 292 1.42 -24.18 -23.12
C TYR A 292 0.09 -23.54 -22.64
N MET A 293 -0.24 -22.35 -23.17
CA MET A 293 -1.37 -21.47 -22.77
C MET A 293 -1.21 -20.68 -21.42
N GLY A 294 0.01 -20.50 -20.90
CA GLY A 294 0.27 -19.71 -19.68
C GLY A 294 0.48 -18.20 -19.90
N PRO A 295 0.52 -17.38 -18.83
CA PRO A 295 0.79 -15.94 -18.93
C PRO A 295 2.19 -15.67 -19.49
N ASN A 296 2.30 -14.62 -20.32
CA ASN A 296 3.57 -14.16 -20.86
C ASN A 296 4.39 -13.49 -19.75
N VAL A 297 5.65 -13.88 -19.63
CA VAL A 297 6.62 -13.26 -18.70
C VAL A 297 7.93 -13.03 -19.41
N ILE A 298 8.82 -12.26 -18.80
CA ILE A 298 10.20 -12.11 -19.29
C ILE A 298 10.93 -13.45 -19.14
N LYS A 299 11.40 -13.99 -20.26
CA LYS A 299 12.09 -15.29 -20.35
C LYS A 299 13.60 -15.12 -20.32
N SER A 300 14.11 -14.05 -20.91
CA SER A 300 15.53 -13.72 -20.92
C SER A 300 15.78 -12.21 -20.92
N LEU A 301 16.91 -11.79 -20.34
CA LEU A 301 17.41 -10.41 -20.37
C LEU A 301 18.90 -10.38 -20.66
N THR A 302 19.30 -9.49 -21.57
CA THR A 302 20.68 -9.16 -21.89
C THR A 302 20.86 -7.65 -21.76
N PHE A 303 21.89 -7.25 -21.04
CA PHE A 303 22.21 -5.87 -20.72
C PHE A 303 23.43 -5.44 -21.53
N HIS A 304 23.27 -4.43 -22.39
CA HIS A 304 24.34 -3.96 -23.27
C HIS A 304 24.91 -2.65 -22.74
N THR A 305 26.22 -2.57 -22.62
CA THR A 305 26.96 -1.42 -22.10
C THR A 305 27.86 -0.82 -23.18
N ASN A 306 28.42 0.35 -22.91
CA ASN A 306 29.47 0.93 -23.76
C ASN A 306 30.78 0.12 -23.77
N LYS A 307 30.94 -0.87 -22.87
CA LYS A 307 32.12 -1.74 -22.78
C LYS A 307 31.86 -3.17 -23.28
N GLY A 308 30.60 -3.58 -23.49
CA GLY A 308 30.28 -4.95 -23.89
C GLY A 308 28.81 -5.32 -23.64
N LYS A 309 28.55 -6.58 -23.32
CA LYS A 309 27.21 -7.08 -22.97
C LYS A 309 27.28 -8.11 -21.84
N HIS A 310 26.22 -8.17 -21.04
CA HIS A 310 26.04 -9.10 -19.93
C HIS A 310 24.74 -9.90 -20.13
N GLY A 311 24.83 -11.23 -20.15
CA GLY A 311 23.70 -12.12 -20.45
C GLY A 311 23.91 -12.95 -21.73
N PRO A 312 22.88 -13.68 -22.20
CA PRO A 312 21.50 -13.65 -21.71
C PRO A 312 21.34 -14.32 -20.34
N CYS A 313 20.68 -13.61 -19.43
CA CYS A 313 20.17 -14.17 -18.18
C CYS A 313 18.80 -14.78 -18.48
N GLY A 314 18.68 -16.11 -18.48
CA GLY A 314 17.44 -16.82 -18.78
C GLY A 314 17.53 -17.62 -20.08
N GLU A 315 16.38 -18.07 -20.58
CA GLU A 315 16.30 -18.85 -21.81
C GLU A 315 15.66 -18.00 -22.92
N GLU A 316 16.38 -17.83 -24.03
CA GLU A 316 15.91 -17.04 -25.19
C GLU A 316 14.86 -17.82 -25.98
N GLN A 317 13.63 -17.84 -25.45
CA GLN A 317 12.45 -18.45 -26.07
C GLN A 317 11.35 -17.39 -26.24
N GLY A 318 10.68 -17.42 -27.39
CA GLY A 318 9.59 -16.50 -27.75
C GLY A 318 10.05 -15.23 -28.48
N PRO A 319 9.12 -14.27 -28.74
CA PRO A 319 9.46 -13.00 -29.38
C PRO A 319 10.53 -12.23 -28.61
N SER A 320 11.51 -11.69 -29.36
CA SER A 320 12.55 -10.82 -28.81
C SER A 320 12.13 -9.36 -28.81
N PHE A 321 12.68 -8.58 -27.89
CA PHE A 321 12.52 -7.14 -27.82
C PHE A 321 13.86 -6.43 -27.70
N THR A 322 13.91 -5.21 -28.24
CA THR A 322 15.01 -4.26 -28.13
C THR A 322 14.47 -2.84 -28.38
N HIS A 323 15.07 -1.82 -27.78
CA HIS A 323 14.91 -0.43 -28.25
C HIS A 323 16.10 0.01 -29.10
N ARG A 324 16.09 1.25 -29.60
CA ARG A 324 17.12 1.76 -30.51
C ARG A 324 18.45 1.97 -29.76
N ILE A 325 19.53 1.50 -30.36
CA ILE A 325 20.84 1.31 -29.73
C ILE A 325 21.57 2.66 -29.41
N ASP A 326 21.11 3.79 -29.96
CA ASP A 326 21.82 5.08 -29.88
C ASP A 326 21.06 6.18 -29.09
N GLU A 327 20.18 5.82 -28.16
CA GLU A 327 19.29 6.79 -27.49
C GLU A 327 19.80 7.37 -26.17
N GLY A 328 20.95 6.91 -25.69
CA GLY A 328 21.60 7.42 -24.47
C GLY A 328 21.82 6.34 -23.40
N LYS A 329 21.85 6.75 -22.14
CA LYS A 329 22.06 5.85 -21.00
C LYS A 329 20.75 5.49 -20.31
N ILE A 330 20.60 4.23 -19.92
CA ILE A 330 19.50 3.79 -19.06
C ILE A 330 19.73 4.30 -17.64
N VAL A 331 18.69 4.88 -17.07
CA VAL A 331 18.70 5.55 -15.76
C VAL A 331 17.59 5.06 -14.84
N GLY A 332 16.76 4.13 -15.27
CA GLY A 332 15.64 3.64 -14.48
C GLY A 332 14.92 2.53 -15.20
N PHE A 333 14.16 1.75 -14.43
CA PHE A 333 13.35 0.66 -14.93
C PHE A 333 11.90 0.84 -14.47
N HIS A 334 10.97 0.50 -15.36
CA HIS A 334 9.55 0.37 -15.06
C HIS A 334 9.05 -0.95 -15.64
N GLY A 335 7.85 -1.38 -15.29
CA GLY A 335 7.32 -2.63 -15.80
C GLY A 335 6.17 -3.17 -14.99
N ARG A 336 6.00 -4.48 -15.05
CA ARG A 336 5.01 -5.21 -14.25
C ARG A 336 5.65 -6.38 -13.53
N GLU A 337 5.26 -6.57 -12.28
CA GLU A 337 5.78 -7.62 -11.42
C GLU A 337 4.69 -8.51 -10.83
N GLY A 338 4.98 -9.79 -10.67
CA GLY A 338 4.11 -10.78 -10.08
C GLY A 338 4.93 -11.91 -9.45
N ILE A 339 4.51 -13.16 -9.66
CA ILE A 339 5.31 -14.33 -9.28
C ILE A 339 6.61 -14.39 -10.11
N PHE A 340 6.60 -13.76 -11.29
CA PHE A 340 7.74 -13.53 -12.17
C PHE A 340 7.83 -12.05 -12.51
N LEU A 341 8.86 -11.68 -13.27
CA LEU A 341 8.88 -10.38 -13.93
C LEU A 341 8.01 -10.47 -15.20
N ASP A 342 6.79 -9.92 -15.14
CA ASP A 342 5.80 -10.02 -16.22
C ASP A 342 6.20 -9.16 -17.43
N SER A 343 6.59 -7.91 -17.20
CA SER A 343 7.09 -7.02 -18.25
C SER A 343 8.13 -6.03 -17.72
N ILE A 344 8.95 -5.50 -18.62
CA ILE A 344 10.03 -4.56 -18.29
C ILE A 344 10.15 -3.49 -19.36
N GLY A 345 10.42 -2.27 -18.93
CA GLY A 345 10.73 -1.10 -19.72
C GLY A 345 11.83 -0.28 -19.06
N VAL A 346 12.30 0.74 -19.78
CA VAL A 346 13.46 1.54 -19.36
C VAL A 346 13.21 3.04 -19.53
N HIS A 347 13.81 3.81 -18.63
CA HIS A 347 13.96 5.26 -18.74
C HIS A 347 15.36 5.57 -19.28
N ILE A 348 15.44 6.39 -20.33
CA ILE A 348 16.68 6.69 -21.05
C ILE A 348 16.92 8.19 -21.05
N VAL A 349 18.13 8.61 -20.67
CA VAL A 349 18.59 9.99 -20.81
C VAL A 349 19.54 10.06 -22.02
N PRO A 350 19.22 10.85 -23.05
CA PRO A 350 20.11 11.07 -24.19
C PRO A 350 21.47 11.62 -23.76
N CYS A 351 22.53 10.95 -24.15
CA CYS A 351 23.90 11.44 -24.05
C CYS A 351 24.72 10.95 -25.24
N LYS A 352 25.75 11.71 -25.63
CA LYS A 352 26.71 11.28 -26.66
C LYS A 352 27.60 10.20 -26.05
N ILE A 353 27.29 8.93 -26.30
CA ILE A 353 28.12 7.79 -25.86
C ILE A 353 29.07 7.46 -27.01
N SER A 354 30.37 7.65 -26.83
CA SER A 354 31.39 7.25 -27.80
C SER A 354 31.59 5.73 -27.74
N PRO A 355 31.38 4.97 -28.83
CA PRO A 355 31.69 3.54 -28.86
C PRO A 355 33.21 3.35 -28.84
N PHE A 356 33.73 2.54 -27.92
CA PHE A 356 35.13 2.13 -27.98
C PHE A 356 35.26 0.94 -28.95
N LYS A 357 36.08 1.09 -29.98
CA LYS A 357 36.38 0.04 -30.97
C LYS A 357 37.29 -1.00 -30.32
N PRO A 358 37.01 -2.31 -30.40
CA PRO A 358 37.94 -3.32 -29.89
C PRO A 358 39.17 -3.38 -30.81
N SER A 359 40.35 -3.10 -30.26
CA SER A 359 41.62 -3.40 -30.92
C SER A 359 42.05 -4.82 -30.54
N PRO A 360 42.45 -5.68 -31.49
CA PRO A 360 42.94 -7.01 -31.19
C PRO A 360 44.39 -6.89 -30.69
N HIS A 361 44.79 -7.61 -29.64
CA HIS A 361 46.15 -8.17 -29.53
C HIS A 361 46.25 -9.19 -28.39
N ASN A 362 46.28 -10.46 -28.81
CA ASN A 362 47.21 -11.54 -28.49
C ASN A 362 47.67 -11.81 -27.04
N ASN A 363 47.40 -13.05 -26.65
CA ASN A 363 48.13 -13.91 -25.72
C ASN A 363 49.63 -13.60 -25.58
N THR A 364 50.10 -13.54 -24.34
CA THR A 364 51.24 -14.33 -23.86
C THR A 364 51.14 -14.44 -22.34
N GLY A 365 51.19 -15.67 -21.82
CA GLY A 365 51.34 -15.91 -20.39
C GLY A 365 52.81 -15.83 -19.96
N ILE A 366 53.02 -15.63 -18.66
CA ILE A 366 54.02 -16.26 -17.78
C ILE A 366 53.79 -15.69 -16.37
N GLY A 367 53.68 -16.57 -15.36
CA GLY A 367 53.39 -16.22 -13.98
C GLY A 367 54.61 -15.97 -13.10
N ALA A 368 54.36 -15.55 -11.85
CA ALA A 368 55.04 -16.00 -10.63
C ALA A 368 54.52 -15.24 -9.40
N ASN A 369 53.93 -16.00 -8.48
CA ASN A 369 54.02 -15.97 -7.01
C ASN A 369 54.49 -14.70 -6.29
N LYS A 370 53.70 -14.25 -5.30
CA LYS A 370 54.22 -13.93 -3.96
C LYS A 370 53.16 -14.08 -2.86
N LEU A 371 53.33 -15.13 -2.06
CA LEU A 371 52.76 -15.27 -0.71
C LEU A 371 53.37 -14.21 0.22
N VAL A 372 52.58 -13.69 1.17
CA VAL A 372 53.05 -13.43 2.55
C VAL A 372 51.96 -13.83 3.54
N LEU A 373 52.35 -14.69 4.47
CA LEU A 373 51.66 -15.16 5.69
C LEU A 373 51.96 -14.23 6.88
N ALA A 374 51.00 -14.13 7.82
CA ALA A 374 51.21 -14.06 9.28
C ALA A 374 49.83 -14.30 9.94
N VAL A 375 49.50 -15.52 10.40
CA VAL A 375 49.86 -16.25 11.63
C VAL A 375 48.91 -15.97 12.81
N ASN A 376 48.42 -17.09 13.36
CA ASN A 376 47.45 -17.32 14.42
C ASN A 376 47.84 -16.80 15.81
N GLY A 377 46.84 -16.73 16.70
CA GLY A 377 47.05 -16.80 18.14
C GLY A 377 45.80 -17.25 18.92
N HIS A 378 45.78 -18.56 19.20
CA HIS A 378 45.29 -19.25 20.40
C HIS A 378 43.85 -19.10 20.95
N GLY A 379 43.20 -20.26 21.11
CA GLY A 379 42.01 -20.44 21.93
C GLY A 379 42.34 -20.89 23.37
N GLU A 380 41.36 -20.67 24.25
CA GLU A 380 41.24 -21.36 25.53
C GLU A 380 39.79 -21.83 25.74
N LYS A 381 39.67 -23.01 26.35
CA LYS A 381 38.45 -23.72 26.74
C LYS A 381 38.12 -23.35 28.18
N PHE A 382 36.84 -23.17 28.52
CA PHE A 382 36.35 -23.35 29.89
C PHE A 382 35.00 -24.07 29.89
N GLU A 383 34.92 -25.17 30.65
CA GLU A 383 33.69 -25.82 31.09
C GLU A 383 33.30 -25.33 32.48
N ARG A 384 32.02 -25.01 32.70
CA ARG A 384 31.20 -25.49 33.84
C ARG A 384 29.77 -24.98 33.72
N GLY A 385 28.79 -25.87 33.89
CA GLY A 385 27.38 -25.50 34.04
C GLY A 385 27.05 -24.99 35.45
N VAL A 386 25.90 -24.32 35.59
CA VAL A 386 24.79 -24.57 36.54
C VAL A 386 23.72 -23.48 36.32
N VAL A 387 22.46 -23.91 36.39
CA VAL A 387 21.20 -23.17 36.22
C VAL A 387 20.94 -22.11 37.31
N LYS A 388 20.45 -20.91 36.93
CA LYS A 388 19.32 -20.19 37.57
C LYS A 388 18.95 -18.91 36.80
N GLU A 389 17.70 -18.79 36.38
CA GLU A 389 16.99 -17.54 35.98
C GLU A 389 16.75 -16.60 37.18
N PRO A 390 16.12 -15.38 37.03
CA PRO A 390 15.95 -14.46 35.89
C PRO A 390 16.31 -12.98 36.24
N THR A 391 16.61 -12.11 35.26
CA THR A 391 16.01 -10.74 35.07
C THR A 391 16.70 -9.88 33.99
N THR A 392 15.90 -9.50 32.99
CA THR A 392 15.70 -8.20 32.31
C THR A 392 16.89 -7.26 31.99
N ASN A 393 17.19 -7.12 30.68
CA ASN A 393 17.74 -5.89 30.07
C ASN A 393 17.12 -5.61 28.66
N GLY A 394 15.85 -5.22 28.65
CA GLY A 394 15.41 -3.90 28.20
C GLY A 394 15.10 -3.55 26.73
N SER A 395 15.66 -4.22 25.71
CA SER A 395 15.46 -3.83 24.28
C SER A 395 14.98 -4.94 23.34
N GLY A 396 14.99 -6.20 23.78
CA GLY A 396 14.67 -7.34 22.93
C GLY A 396 15.88 -7.77 22.07
N PRO A 397 15.69 -8.55 20.99
CA PRO A 397 14.40 -8.96 20.46
C PRO A 397 13.76 -10.11 21.28
N TRP A 398 12.48 -9.99 21.59
CA TRP A 398 11.67 -11.02 22.25
C TRP A 398 10.93 -11.84 21.20
N GLY A 399 11.01 -13.16 21.29
CA GLY A 399 10.45 -14.07 20.30
C GLY A 399 11.28 -15.34 20.11
N GLY A 400 11.13 -16.00 18.97
CA GLY A 400 11.93 -17.15 18.59
C GLY A 400 13.17 -16.82 17.77
N ASN A 401 14.01 -17.85 17.60
CA ASN A 401 15.27 -17.76 16.85
C ASN A 401 15.08 -17.96 15.32
N GLY A 402 13.84 -18.08 14.86
CA GLY A 402 13.48 -18.24 13.45
C GLY A 402 13.74 -16.99 12.61
N GLY A 403 13.53 -17.11 11.30
CA GLY A 403 13.61 -15.99 10.36
C GLY A 403 15.00 -15.35 10.18
N LYS A 404 15.05 -14.35 9.30
CA LYS A 404 16.24 -13.53 9.09
C LYS A 404 16.21 -12.32 10.04
N PRO A 405 17.35 -11.93 10.65
CA PRO A 405 17.41 -10.71 11.43
C PRO A 405 17.19 -9.48 10.54
N TRP A 406 16.55 -8.47 11.11
CA TRP A 406 16.31 -7.18 10.48
C TRP A 406 16.45 -6.07 11.52
N ASP A 407 16.82 -4.88 11.07
CA ASP A 407 16.95 -3.69 11.89
C ASP A 407 16.61 -2.49 11.00
N ASP A 408 15.60 -1.71 11.38
CA ASP A 408 15.22 -0.51 10.63
C ASP A 408 16.20 0.64 10.87
N GLY A 409 16.98 0.60 11.96
CA GLY A 409 17.87 1.66 12.40
C GLY A 409 17.18 2.69 13.29
N LEU A 410 17.82 3.85 13.45
CA LEU A 410 17.37 4.94 14.32
C LEU A 410 16.72 6.07 13.52
N PHE A 411 15.59 6.57 14.01
CA PHE A 411 14.79 7.61 13.37
C PHE A 411 14.38 8.72 14.35
N SER A 412 14.01 9.90 13.84
CA SER A 412 13.54 11.03 14.67
C SER A 412 12.15 10.79 15.25
N GLY A 413 11.37 9.86 14.70
CA GLY A 413 10.16 9.35 15.32
C GLY A 413 9.41 8.34 14.47
N ILE A 414 8.29 7.87 15.01
CA ILE A 414 7.38 6.92 14.36
C ILE A 414 6.09 7.68 14.06
N LYS A 415 5.63 7.62 12.80
CA LYS A 415 4.39 8.24 12.33
C LYS A 415 3.25 7.22 12.30
N GLN A 416 3.49 6.05 11.72
CA GLN A 416 2.46 5.03 11.55
C GLN A 416 3.03 3.63 11.72
N ILE A 417 2.22 2.71 12.26
CA ILE A 417 2.58 1.30 12.44
C ILE A 417 1.45 0.45 11.86
N PHE A 418 1.80 -0.50 11.00
CA PHE A 418 0.91 -1.51 10.45
C PHE A 418 1.25 -2.87 11.07
N VAL A 419 0.28 -3.47 11.75
CA VAL A 419 0.41 -4.78 12.39
C VAL A 419 -0.54 -5.74 11.71
N THR A 420 0.02 -6.70 10.98
CA THR A 420 -0.75 -7.74 10.29
C THR A 420 -0.78 -8.99 11.16
N ARG A 421 -1.97 -9.40 11.60
CA ARG A 421 -2.22 -10.61 12.40
C ARG A 421 -2.64 -11.78 11.50
N ALA A 422 -2.09 -12.97 11.75
CA ALA A 422 -2.62 -14.26 11.30
C ALA A 422 -3.42 -14.93 12.43
N ASN A 423 -4.07 -16.07 12.17
CA ASN A 423 -4.96 -16.72 13.14
C ASN A 423 -4.34 -16.91 14.53
N ASP A 424 -3.05 -17.27 14.60
CA ASP A 424 -2.40 -17.60 15.88
C ASP A 424 -0.99 -16.99 16.02
N ALA A 425 -0.69 -15.91 15.28
CA ALA A 425 0.57 -15.17 15.36
C ALA A 425 0.50 -13.79 14.70
N ILE A 426 1.47 -12.92 14.99
CA ILE A 426 1.74 -11.73 14.18
C ILE A 426 2.44 -12.15 12.89
N SER A 427 1.78 -11.90 11.76
CA SER A 427 2.29 -12.26 10.43
C SER A 427 3.30 -11.26 9.90
N SER A 428 3.06 -9.96 10.07
CA SER A 428 4.02 -8.93 9.69
C SER A 428 3.85 -7.60 10.42
N LEU A 429 4.93 -6.82 10.42
CA LEU A 429 5.02 -5.48 10.96
C LEU A 429 5.64 -4.55 9.91
N GLN A 430 5.06 -3.37 9.70
CA GLN A 430 5.64 -2.34 8.84
C GLN A 430 5.45 -0.97 9.46
N VAL A 431 6.46 -0.10 9.37
CA VAL A 431 6.49 1.17 10.10
C VAL A 431 6.86 2.31 9.17
N GLU A 432 6.14 3.43 9.29
CA GLU A 432 6.51 4.70 8.71
C GLU A 432 7.24 5.53 9.77
N TYR A 433 8.50 5.82 9.50
CA TYR A 433 9.34 6.64 10.36
C TYR A 433 9.43 8.08 9.83
N ASP A 434 9.72 9.00 10.74
CA ASP A 434 10.24 10.32 10.41
C ASP A 434 11.77 10.30 10.43
N LYS A 435 12.42 10.80 9.39
CA LYS A 435 13.86 11.05 9.33
C LYS A 435 14.10 12.50 8.94
N ASN A 436 14.34 13.35 9.93
CA ASN A 436 14.58 14.79 9.75
C ASN A 436 13.45 15.50 8.97
N GLY A 437 12.18 15.17 9.28
CA GLY A 437 11.00 15.75 8.63
C GLY A 437 10.54 15.04 7.35
N GLN A 438 11.28 14.04 6.84
CA GLN A 438 10.87 13.21 5.71
C GLN A 438 10.28 11.88 6.19
N SER A 439 9.20 11.43 5.54
CA SER A 439 8.62 10.11 5.79
C SER A 439 9.42 9.00 5.09
N VAL A 440 9.82 7.98 5.85
CA VAL A 440 10.57 6.83 5.36
C VAL A 440 9.88 5.55 5.80
N TRP A 441 9.56 4.69 4.84
CA TRP A 441 8.95 3.39 5.11
C TRP A 441 10.00 2.32 5.42
N SER A 442 9.72 1.51 6.44
CA SER A 442 10.42 0.25 6.63
C SER A 442 10.04 -0.75 5.54
N VAL A 443 10.89 -1.75 5.35
CA VAL A 443 10.48 -3.00 4.70
C VAL A 443 9.39 -3.64 5.57
N GLN A 444 8.42 -4.33 4.96
CA GLN A 444 7.50 -5.15 5.74
C GLN A 444 8.24 -6.37 6.30
N HIS A 445 8.28 -6.49 7.62
CA HIS A 445 8.95 -7.56 8.34
C HIS A 445 7.96 -8.69 8.61
N GLY A 446 8.10 -9.80 7.89
CA GLY A 446 7.22 -10.98 7.99
C GLY A 446 6.56 -11.38 6.68
N GLY A 447 5.50 -12.19 6.79
CA GLY A 447 4.75 -12.74 5.68
C GLY A 447 3.58 -11.87 5.21
N HIS A 448 3.07 -12.17 4.02
CA HIS A 448 1.91 -11.52 3.42
C HIS A 448 0.60 -12.29 3.69
N SER A 449 0.66 -13.37 4.46
CA SER A 449 -0.43 -14.33 4.71
C SER A 449 -1.29 -13.98 5.94
N GLY A 450 -1.32 -12.71 6.34
CA GLY A 450 -2.11 -12.27 7.48
C GLY A 450 -3.59 -12.15 7.17
N VAL A 451 -4.41 -12.31 8.20
CA VAL A 451 -5.88 -12.37 8.16
C VAL A 451 -6.50 -10.99 8.46
N ALA A 452 -5.79 -10.11 9.18
CA ALA A 452 -6.23 -8.75 9.48
C ALA A 452 -5.05 -7.80 9.71
N THR A 453 -5.05 -6.64 9.04
CA THR A 453 -4.04 -5.57 9.23
C THR A 453 -4.63 -4.42 10.02
N HIS A 454 -3.98 -4.06 11.13
CA HIS A 454 -4.34 -2.92 11.95
C HIS A 454 -3.38 -1.77 11.69
N ARG A 455 -3.92 -0.58 11.42
CA ARG A 455 -3.14 0.64 11.24
C ARG A 455 -3.24 1.51 12.49
N ILE A 456 -2.09 1.80 13.07
CA ILE A 456 -1.92 2.73 14.20
C ILE A 456 -1.34 4.00 13.63
N ILE A 457 -2.06 5.12 13.75
CA ILE A 457 -1.58 6.44 13.35
C ILE A 457 -1.22 7.18 14.64
N LEU A 458 0.04 7.59 14.76
CA LEU A 458 0.50 8.45 15.85
C LEU A 458 0.41 9.90 15.39
N GLU A 459 -0.14 10.78 16.23
CA GLU A 459 -0.15 12.23 15.96
C GLU A 459 1.25 12.85 16.13
N TYR A 460 2.22 12.41 15.33
CA TYR A 460 3.58 12.93 15.36
C TYR A 460 3.61 14.44 15.04
N PRO A 461 4.33 15.28 15.80
CA PRO A 461 5.26 14.94 16.89
C PRO A 461 4.64 14.90 18.30
N ASN A 462 3.34 15.18 18.44
CA ASN A 462 2.64 15.33 19.72
C ASN A 462 2.33 14.00 20.42
N GLU A 463 2.39 12.90 19.69
CA GLU A 463 2.26 11.54 20.21
C GLU A 463 3.49 10.73 19.86
N THR A 464 4.10 10.10 20.87
CA THR A 464 5.32 9.33 20.71
C THR A 464 5.16 7.94 21.27
N LEU A 465 5.68 6.93 20.57
CA LEU A 465 5.76 5.56 21.08
C LEU A 465 6.79 5.50 22.22
N ILE A 466 6.35 4.97 23.37
CA ILE A 466 7.13 4.89 24.60
C ILE A 466 7.58 3.46 24.87
N CYS A 467 6.69 2.48 24.70
CA CYS A 467 7.07 1.09 24.87
C CYS A 467 6.19 0.13 24.06
N ILE A 468 6.71 -1.07 23.85
CA ILE A 468 5.95 -2.20 23.31
C ILE A 468 5.82 -3.29 24.37
N SER A 469 4.73 -4.04 24.33
CA SER A 469 4.58 -5.29 25.07
C SER A 469 3.87 -6.32 24.23
N GLY A 470 3.90 -7.57 24.65
CA GLY A 470 3.22 -8.63 23.92
C GLY A 470 3.52 -10.00 24.48
N TYR A 471 3.15 -11.02 23.73
CA TYR A 471 3.43 -12.40 24.04
C TYR A 471 4.09 -13.09 22.85
N TYR A 472 5.01 -14.00 23.10
CA TYR A 472 5.58 -14.89 22.09
C TYR A 472 5.52 -16.34 22.55
N GLY A 473 5.41 -17.27 21.61
CA GLY A 473 5.23 -18.68 21.93
C GLY A 473 5.19 -19.55 20.68
N PRO A 474 5.03 -20.87 20.85
CA PRO A 474 4.99 -21.80 19.73
C PRO A 474 3.78 -21.52 18.84
N LEU A 475 3.95 -21.69 17.53
CA LEU A 475 2.87 -21.52 16.55
C LEU A 475 1.83 -22.66 16.63
N ASN A 476 2.26 -23.88 17.00
CA ASN A 476 1.41 -25.07 17.18
C ASN A 476 1.96 -25.94 18.33
N ASN A 477 1.14 -26.85 18.90
CA ASN A 477 1.50 -27.76 20.01
C ASN A 477 2.68 -28.73 19.73
N SER A 478 3.26 -28.72 18.52
CA SER A 478 4.35 -29.61 18.11
C SER A 478 5.62 -28.90 17.60
N ASP A 479 5.63 -27.56 17.51
CA ASP A 479 6.73 -26.81 16.89
C ASP A 479 7.71 -26.20 17.90
N LYS A 480 9.01 -26.41 17.68
CA LYS A 480 10.11 -25.77 18.44
C LYS A 480 10.36 -24.31 18.06
N SER A 481 9.56 -23.73 17.17
CA SER A 481 9.75 -22.36 16.67
C SER A 481 8.77 -21.40 17.31
N ASN A 482 9.27 -20.54 18.20
CA ASN A 482 8.48 -19.47 18.79
C ASN A 482 8.31 -18.32 17.80
N VAL A 483 7.14 -17.69 17.82
CA VAL A 483 6.82 -16.48 17.05
C VAL A 483 6.13 -15.48 17.96
N VAL A 484 6.12 -14.20 17.56
CA VAL A 484 5.36 -13.17 18.27
C VAL A 484 3.86 -13.45 18.07
N LYS A 485 3.15 -13.70 19.17
CA LYS A 485 1.72 -14.07 19.19
C LYS A 485 0.83 -12.84 19.30
N SER A 486 1.28 -11.85 20.05
CA SER A 486 0.59 -10.56 20.19
C SER A 486 1.53 -9.38 20.40
N LEU A 487 1.03 -8.18 20.07
CA LEU A 487 1.70 -6.90 20.24
C LEU A 487 0.73 -5.82 20.75
N SER A 488 1.20 -5.05 21.72
CA SER A 488 0.59 -3.82 22.22
C SER A 488 1.63 -2.69 22.16
N PHE A 489 1.16 -1.49 21.83
CA PHE A 489 1.97 -0.29 21.69
C PHE A 489 1.47 0.75 22.69
N TYR A 490 2.36 1.26 23.54
CA TYR A 490 2.05 2.33 24.48
C TYR A 490 2.67 3.62 24.00
N THR A 491 1.86 4.66 23.95
CA THR A 491 2.24 6.01 23.52
C THR A 491 2.10 6.98 24.68
N SER A 492 2.54 8.22 24.48
CA SER A 492 2.29 9.30 25.43
C SER A 492 0.80 9.63 25.62
N ARG A 493 -0.09 9.12 24.77
CA ARG A 493 -1.54 9.39 24.81
C ARG A 493 -2.40 8.18 25.15
N GLY A 494 -1.87 6.97 25.08
CA GLY A 494 -2.66 5.78 25.40
C GLY A 494 -2.00 4.46 25.02
N LYS A 495 -2.85 3.43 24.86
CA LYS A 495 -2.45 2.08 24.47
C LYS A 495 -3.20 1.67 23.21
N TYR A 496 -2.48 1.07 22.27
CA TYR A 496 -3.00 0.41 21.07
C TYR A 496 -2.76 -1.09 21.15
N GLY A 497 -3.77 -1.89 20.81
CA GLY A 497 -3.76 -3.35 20.96
C GLY A 497 -4.42 -3.84 22.26
N PRO A 498 -4.28 -5.12 22.61
CA PRO A 498 -3.40 -6.11 21.97
C PRO A 498 -3.89 -6.52 20.59
N TYR A 499 -2.95 -6.63 19.65
CA TYR A 499 -3.16 -7.26 18.36
C TYR A 499 -2.60 -8.66 18.45
N GLY A 500 -3.39 -9.70 18.18
CA GLY A 500 -2.93 -11.09 18.32
C GLY A 500 -3.55 -11.78 19.53
N GLU A 501 -3.11 -13.00 19.81
CA GLU A 501 -3.49 -13.74 21.01
C GLU A 501 -2.43 -13.57 22.09
N GLU A 502 -2.86 -13.26 23.31
CA GLU A 502 -1.98 -13.08 24.48
C GLU A 502 -1.62 -14.42 25.12
N THR A 503 -1.06 -15.32 24.30
CA THR A 503 -0.68 -16.69 24.67
C THR A 503 0.84 -16.88 24.59
N GLY A 504 1.42 -17.63 25.52
CA GLY A 504 2.86 -17.88 25.62
C GLY A 504 3.58 -16.98 26.65
N THR A 505 4.83 -16.64 26.38
CA THR A 505 5.69 -15.86 27.28
C THR A 505 5.50 -14.36 27.05
N PHE A 506 5.14 -13.64 28.12
CA PHE A 506 5.00 -12.19 28.11
C PHE A 506 6.35 -11.49 27.94
N PHE A 507 6.37 -10.40 27.20
CA PHE A 507 7.49 -9.48 27.11
C PHE A 507 7.03 -8.02 27.13
N THR A 508 7.93 -7.15 27.59
CA THR A 508 7.74 -5.70 27.49
C THR A 508 9.09 -5.01 27.40
N SER A 509 9.17 -3.95 26.60
CA SER A 509 10.33 -3.07 26.58
C SER A 509 10.37 -2.20 27.83
N THR A 510 11.56 -1.74 28.20
CA THR A 510 11.74 -0.88 29.37
C THR A 510 10.93 0.41 29.22
N LYS A 511 10.14 0.75 30.24
CA LYS A 511 9.39 2.01 30.34
C LYS A 511 10.28 3.15 30.87
N THR A 512 11.49 3.30 30.34
CA THR A 512 12.29 4.49 30.67
C THR A 512 11.64 5.71 30.03
N GLN A 513 11.92 6.93 30.52
CA GLN A 513 11.36 8.19 29.98
C GLN A 513 11.81 8.51 28.53
N GLY A 514 12.40 7.55 27.81
CA GLY A 514 12.90 7.68 26.45
C GLY A 514 11.84 7.31 25.41
N LYS A 515 11.97 7.92 24.22
CA LYS A 515 11.17 7.63 23.04
C LYS A 515 11.71 6.39 22.31
N VAL A 516 10.82 5.57 21.75
CA VAL A 516 11.21 4.52 20.80
C VAL A 516 11.60 5.17 19.47
N LEU A 517 12.84 4.95 19.02
CA LEU A 517 13.41 5.56 17.82
C LEU A 517 13.44 4.60 16.63
N GLY A 518 13.27 3.31 16.85
CA GLY A 518 13.35 2.29 15.80
C GLY A 518 12.94 0.92 16.32
N LEU A 519 12.67 0.01 15.39
CA LEU A 519 12.36 -1.38 15.69
C LEU A 519 13.39 -2.28 14.99
N HIS A 520 13.70 -3.40 15.63
CA HIS A 520 14.55 -4.44 15.09
C HIS A 520 13.98 -5.81 15.47
N GLY A 521 14.45 -6.89 14.87
CA GLY A 521 13.90 -8.21 15.17
C GLY A 521 14.34 -9.30 14.22
N ARG A 522 13.50 -10.32 14.10
CA ARG A 522 13.65 -11.43 13.17
C ARG A 522 12.33 -11.76 12.52
N SER A 523 12.35 -12.09 11.23
CA SER A 523 11.11 -12.41 10.51
C SER A 523 11.30 -13.43 9.38
N SER A 524 10.26 -14.22 9.14
CA SER A 524 10.14 -15.26 8.12
C SER A 524 8.78 -15.12 7.42
N SER A 525 7.96 -16.17 7.42
CA SER A 525 6.52 -16.09 7.11
C SER A 525 5.73 -15.41 8.23
N TYR A 526 6.30 -15.31 9.43
CA TYR A 526 5.73 -14.62 10.60
C TYR A 526 6.75 -13.64 11.17
N LEU A 527 6.30 -12.82 12.13
CA LEU A 527 7.20 -12.05 12.97
C LEU A 527 7.77 -12.99 14.05
N ASP A 528 8.99 -13.48 13.83
CA ASP A 528 9.63 -14.46 14.73
C ASP A 528 10.04 -13.80 16.05
N ALA A 529 10.64 -12.60 16.00
CA ALA A 529 11.03 -11.84 17.18
C ALA A 529 11.02 -10.33 16.91
N VAL A 530 10.83 -9.54 17.97
CA VAL A 530 10.74 -8.07 17.89
C VAL A 530 11.41 -7.39 19.07
N GLY A 531 12.11 -6.30 18.82
CA GLY A 531 12.80 -5.46 19.77
C GLY A 531 12.71 -3.99 19.35
N VAL A 532 13.13 -3.09 20.25
CA VAL A 532 13.06 -1.65 20.07
C VAL A 532 14.40 -1.00 20.31
N HIS A 533 14.70 0.04 19.56
CA HIS A 533 15.77 0.97 19.87
C HIS A 533 15.21 2.11 20.72
N MET A 534 15.68 2.19 21.98
CA MET A 534 15.26 3.21 22.94
C MET A 534 16.24 4.38 22.92
N GLN A 535 15.74 5.60 23.04
CA GLN A 535 16.59 6.76 23.32
C GLN A 535 17.16 6.64 24.74
N GLN A 536 18.45 6.30 24.85
CA GLN A 536 19.14 6.21 26.13
C GLN A 536 19.49 7.63 26.61
N GLN A 537 18.94 8.04 27.76
CA GLN A 537 19.33 9.29 28.39
C GLN A 537 20.77 9.11 28.89
N GLN A 538 21.73 9.86 28.31
CA GLN A 538 22.99 10.06 29.01
C GLN A 538 22.64 10.73 30.33
N LEU A 539 22.93 10.05 31.44
CA LEU A 539 22.99 10.67 32.75
C LEU A 539 24.04 11.78 32.62
N GLY A 540 23.57 13.00 32.43
CA GLY A 540 24.41 14.17 32.56
C GLY A 540 24.97 14.09 33.97
N ASP A 541 26.28 13.86 34.05
CA ASP A 541 27.05 14.08 35.26
C ASP A 541 27.12 15.61 35.47
N ASN A 542 25.96 16.22 35.72
CA ASN A 542 25.85 17.51 36.36
C ASN A 542 26.22 17.26 37.82
N LYS A 543 27.53 17.13 38.07
CA LYS A 543 28.10 17.59 39.33
C LYS A 543 27.81 19.08 39.40
N ALA A 544 26.64 19.38 39.97
CA ALA A 544 26.40 20.63 40.64
C ALA A 544 27.56 20.77 41.64
N GLN A 545 28.53 21.59 41.26
CA GLN A 545 29.57 22.09 42.12
C GLN A 545 28.86 23.02 43.12
N PHE A 546 28.23 22.43 44.13
CA PHE A 546 27.84 23.16 45.33
C PHE A 546 29.13 23.60 46.00
N ASN A 547 29.52 24.84 45.72
CA ASN A 547 30.40 25.61 46.57
C ASN A 547 29.84 25.55 48.00
N ARG A 548 30.45 24.72 48.85
CA ARG A 548 30.39 24.90 50.30
C ARG A 548 31.19 26.17 50.61
N THR A 549 30.52 27.32 50.66
CA THR A 549 31.03 28.44 51.45
C THR A 549 30.95 28.05 52.92
N SER A 550 32.08 27.57 53.44
CA SER A 550 32.36 27.52 54.87
C SER A 550 32.34 28.94 55.43
N CYS A 551 31.45 29.18 56.37
CA CYS A 551 31.52 30.32 57.28
C CYS A 551 32.72 30.12 58.21
N PHE A 552 33.77 30.90 58.01
CA PHE A 552 34.70 31.31 59.07
C PHE A 552 35.08 32.78 58.83
N LYS A 553 34.42 33.69 59.54
CA LYS A 553 35.05 34.94 59.97
C LYS A 553 35.92 34.58 61.18
N ARG A 554 37.24 34.72 61.05
CA ARG A 554 38.13 34.86 62.20
C ARG A 554 37.92 36.26 62.80
N TYR A 555 37.78 36.31 64.11
CA TYR A 555 38.65 37.21 64.88
C TYR A 555 39.96 36.46 65.13
#